data_AF-A0A2A2VFG7-F1
#
_entry.id   AF-A0A2A2VFG7-F1
#
_cell.length_a   1.000
_cell.length_b   1.000
_cell.length_c   1.000
_cell.angle_alpha   90.00
_cell.angle_beta   90.00
_cell.angle_gamma   90.00
#
_symmetry.space_group_name_H-M   'P 1'
#
loop_
_entity.id
_entity.type
_entity.pdbx_description
1 polymer ?
#
loop_
_entity_poly.entity_id
_entity_poly.type
_entity_poly.pdbx_seq_one_letter_code
_entity_poly.pdbx_strand_id
1 'polypeptide(L)'
;MIRKSAGTLNIVGNAGDLTIESGPSRAGDDLRRFWPGGVIDIDPASVVASEPVVPYEVLPAQAGLVQLLANGKITQNGAGEFVVRSKIRFPAGLYGAHSVTFLVMKGAGYPDGNPGHSCVIVEETGERGTNCPSR
;
A
#
# COMPACT_ATOMS: atom_id res chain seq x y z
N MET A 1 7.35 6.77 29.32
CA MET A 1 8.46 5.78 29.26
C MET A 1 8.56 5.23 27.85
N ILE A 2 9.76 5.19 27.27
CA ILE A 2 10.01 4.61 25.94
C ILE A 2 10.73 3.28 26.11
N ARG A 3 10.17 2.18 25.59
CA ARG A 3 10.82 0.85 25.57
C ARG A 3 10.79 0.29 24.16
N LYS A 4 11.95 -0.16 23.66
CA LYS A 4 12.07 -0.90 22.40
C LYS A 4 12.32 -2.37 22.71
N SER A 5 11.48 -3.26 22.21
CA SER A 5 11.66 -4.72 22.35
C SER A 5 11.10 -5.44 21.13
N ALA A 6 11.89 -6.34 20.53
CA ALA A 6 11.46 -7.22 19.44
C ALA A 6 10.75 -6.50 18.26
N GLY A 7 11.25 -5.33 17.84
CA GLY A 7 10.68 -4.57 16.72
C GLY A 7 9.47 -3.69 17.07
N THR A 8 8.97 -3.77 18.31
CA THR A 8 7.88 -2.93 18.81
C THR A 8 8.44 -1.78 19.64
N LEU A 9 7.97 -0.56 19.37
CA LEU A 9 8.21 0.63 20.18
C LEU A 9 6.99 0.87 21.07
N ASN A 10 7.14 0.66 22.38
CA ASN A 10 6.10 0.93 23.36
C ASN A 10 6.32 2.32 23.99
N ILE A 11 5.35 3.22 23.80
CA ILE A 11 5.31 4.56 24.39
C ILE A 11 4.21 4.56 25.45
N VAL A 12 4.59 4.71 26.72
CA VAL A 12 3.64 4.77 27.85
C VAL A 12 3.58 6.20 28.37
N GLY A 13 2.43 6.86 28.20
CA GLY A 13 2.18 8.26 28.57
C GLY A 13 0.88 8.80 27.94
N ASN A 14 0.65 10.10 28.06
CA ASN A 14 -0.40 10.79 27.31
C ASN A 14 0.00 10.87 25.82
N ALA A 15 -0.83 10.32 24.93
CA ALA A 15 -0.57 10.25 23.49
C ALA A 15 -1.07 11.48 22.70
N GLY A 16 -1.64 12.49 23.35
CA GLY A 16 -2.27 13.64 22.70
C GLY A 16 -1.37 14.42 21.74
N ASP A 17 -0.06 14.44 22.00
CA ASP A 17 0.94 15.14 21.19
C ASP A 17 1.87 14.19 20.43
N LEU A 18 1.51 12.91 20.31
CA LEU A 18 2.35 11.93 19.61
C LEU A 18 2.13 12.00 18.09
N THR A 19 3.13 12.49 17.35
CA THR A 19 3.16 12.38 15.89
C THR A 19 4.00 11.18 15.48
N ILE A 20 3.40 10.22 14.76
CA ILE A 20 4.12 9.09 14.16
C ILE A 20 4.25 9.38 12.68
N GLU A 21 5.47 9.74 12.26
CA GLU A 21 5.81 9.87 10.85
C GLU A 21 6.27 8.51 10.33
N SER A 22 5.52 7.95 9.38
CA SER A 22 6.02 6.82 8.59
C SER A 22 7.23 7.29 7.79
N GLY A 23 8.30 6.49 7.80
CA GLY A 23 9.51 6.79 7.02
C GLY A 23 9.20 7.04 5.54
N PRO A 24 10.13 7.69 4.81
CA PRO A 24 9.87 8.17 3.46
C PRO A 24 9.41 7.02 2.57
N SER A 25 8.18 7.09 2.07
CA SER A 25 7.73 6.18 1.02
C SER A 25 8.11 6.73 -0.34
N ARG A 26 8.62 5.85 -1.22
CA ARG A 26 8.89 6.20 -2.62
C ARG A 26 7.61 6.32 -3.46
N ALA A 27 6.46 5.88 -2.96
CA ALA A 27 5.22 5.85 -3.74
C ALA A 27 4.81 7.23 -4.28
N GLY A 28 5.01 8.31 -3.50
CA GLY A 28 4.72 9.67 -3.95
C GLY A 28 5.70 10.18 -5.02
N ASP A 29 6.98 9.85 -4.89
CA ASP A 29 7.99 10.19 -5.91
C ASP A 29 7.75 9.41 -7.20
N ASP A 30 7.47 8.12 -7.09
CA ASP A 30 7.15 7.26 -8.23
C ASP A 30 5.85 7.70 -8.91
N LEU A 31 4.84 8.13 -8.15
CA LEU A 31 3.61 8.71 -8.71
C LEU A 31 3.94 9.93 -9.58
N ARG A 32 4.71 10.90 -9.06
CA ARG A 32 5.11 12.09 -9.83
C ARG A 32 5.99 11.75 -11.03
N ARG A 33 6.81 10.72 -10.92
CA ARG A 33 7.70 10.26 -12.00
C ARG A 33 6.94 9.60 -13.15
N PHE A 34 6.06 8.66 -12.84
CA PHE A 34 5.34 7.87 -13.86
C PHE A 34 4.07 8.58 -14.34
N TRP A 35 3.47 9.42 -13.50
CA TRP A 35 2.22 10.12 -13.74
C TRP A 35 2.37 11.60 -13.37
N PRO A 36 3.14 12.40 -14.13
CA PRO A 36 3.42 13.79 -13.80
C PRO A 36 2.16 14.68 -13.75
N GLY A 37 1.07 14.28 -14.43
CA GLY A 37 -0.23 14.95 -14.36
C GLY A 37 -1.04 14.63 -13.09
N GLY A 38 -0.59 13.69 -12.26
CA GLY A 38 -1.25 13.33 -11.00
C GLY A 38 -2.57 12.57 -11.20
N VAL A 39 -3.50 12.79 -10.28
CA VAL A 39 -4.85 12.20 -10.27
C VAL A 39 -5.86 13.32 -10.44
N ILE A 40 -6.87 13.09 -11.27
CA ILE A 40 -8.02 13.98 -11.43
C ILE A 40 -9.29 13.22 -11.09
N ASP A 41 -10.18 13.87 -10.34
CA ASP A 41 -11.50 13.34 -10.06
C ASP A 41 -12.46 13.66 -11.21
N ILE A 42 -13.20 12.65 -11.65
CA ILE A 42 -14.21 12.76 -12.70
C ILE A 42 -15.54 12.36 -12.07
N ASP A 43 -16.57 13.19 -12.24
CA ASP A 43 -17.93 12.84 -11.83
C ASP A 43 -18.42 11.63 -12.64
N PRO A 44 -18.70 10.48 -12.01
CA PRO A 44 -19.18 9.29 -12.71
C PRO A 44 -20.47 9.55 -13.52
N ALA A 45 -21.33 10.47 -13.09
CA ALA A 45 -22.56 10.82 -13.80
C ALA A 45 -22.31 11.57 -15.13
N SER A 46 -21.11 12.14 -15.29
CA SER A 46 -20.69 12.82 -16.51
C SER A 46 -20.06 11.87 -17.55
N VAL A 47 -19.78 10.62 -17.18
CA VAL A 47 -19.07 9.66 -18.06
C VAL A 47 -20.06 8.91 -18.93
N VAL A 48 -19.83 8.92 -20.25
CA VAL A 48 -20.57 8.09 -21.21
C VAL A 48 -19.83 6.77 -21.39
N ALA A 49 -20.43 5.66 -20.96
CA ALA A 49 -19.88 4.31 -21.08
C ALA A 49 -20.97 3.29 -21.42
N SER A 50 -20.59 2.13 -21.96
CA SER A 50 -21.50 1.02 -22.24
C SER A 50 -21.96 0.27 -20.98
N GLU A 51 -21.25 0.46 -19.88
CA GLU A 51 -21.49 -0.18 -18.58
C GLU A 51 -21.57 0.88 -17.47
N PRO A 52 -22.23 0.60 -16.33
CA PRO A 52 -22.25 1.51 -15.19
C PRO A 52 -20.84 1.87 -14.70
N VAL A 53 -20.57 3.17 -14.56
CA VAL A 53 -19.30 3.70 -14.07
C VAL A 53 -19.32 3.72 -12.54
N VAL A 54 -18.30 3.10 -11.93
CA VAL A 54 -18.17 2.99 -10.48
C VAL A 54 -16.82 3.56 -10.05
N PRO A 55 -16.74 4.40 -9.00
CA PRO A 55 -15.46 4.92 -8.52
C PRO A 55 -14.57 3.81 -8.00
N TYR A 56 -13.26 4.03 -8.08
CA TYR A 56 -12.28 3.14 -7.48
C TYR A 56 -12.37 3.17 -5.94
N GLU A 57 -12.46 2.00 -5.32
CA GLU A 57 -12.24 1.85 -3.87
C GLU A 57 -10.78 2.17 -3.51
N VAL A 58 -9.86 1.61 -4.29
CA VAL A 58 -8.42 1.88 -4.23
C VAL A 58 -7.97 2.33 -5.61
N LEU A 59 -7.35 3.51 -5.68
CA LEU A 59 -6.84 4.09 -6.91
C LEU A 59 -5.83 3.16 -7.60
N PRO A 60 -5.66 3.27 -8.92
CA PRO A 60 -4.71 2.44 -9.64
C PRO A 60 -3.26 2.84 -9.35
N ALA A 61 -2.35 1.89 -9.58
CA ALA A 61 -0.91 2.03 -9.61
C ALA A 61 -0.35 2.74 -8.35
N GLN A 62 0.61 3.65 -8.54
CA GLN A 62 1.25 4.40 -7.45
C GLN A 62 0.26 5.27 -6.68
N ALA A 63 -0.82 5.75 -7.32
CA ALA A 63 -1.84 6.54 -6.64
C ALA A 63 -2.57 5.73 -5.56
N GLY A 64 -2.86 4.45 -5.83
CA GLY A 64 -3.40 3.54 -4.82
C GLY A 64 -2.46 3.30 -3.67
N LEU A 65 -1.16 3.17 -3.93
CA LEU A 65 -0.15 3.04 -2.86
C LEU A 65 -0.12 4.28 -1.97
N VAL A 66 -0.13 5.48 -2.59
CA VAL A 66 -0.20 6.76 -1.86
C VAL A 66 -1.49 6.86 -1.04
N GLN A 67 -2.64 6.53 -1.61
CA GLN A 67 -3.92 6.52 -0.90
C GLN A 67 -3.89 5.59 0.32
N LEU A 68 -3.37 4.36 0.16
CA LEU A 68 -3.32 3.37 1.24
C LEU A 68 -2.33 3.77 2.35
N LEU A 69 -1.21 4.41 1.99
CA LEU A 69 -0.26 4.99 2.95
C LEU A 69 -0.91 6.13 3.74
N ALA A 70 -1.56 7.06 3.06
CA ALA A 70 -2.24 8.20 3.68
C ALA A 70 -3.35 7.74 4.65
N ASN A 71 -4.04 6.66 4.29
CA ASN A 71 -5.09 6.07 5.12
C ASN A 71 -4.55 5.13 6.22
N GLY A 72 -3.22 5.00 6.37
CA GLY A 72 -2.58 4.14 7.38
C GLY A 72 -2.83 2.65 7.20
N LYS A 73 -3.35 2.21 6.05
CA LYS A 73 -3.67 0.81 5.74
C LYS A 73 -2.42 0.00 5.43
N ILE A 74 -1.41 0.68 4.86
CA ILE A 74 -0.08 0.13 4.63
C ILE A 74 1.00 1.09 5.16
N THR A 75 2.20 0.56 5.36
CA THR A 75 3.42 1.33 5.65
C THR A 75 4.54 0.84 4.74
N GLN A 76 5.59 1.63 4.49
CA GLN A 76 6.78 1.12 3.78
C GLN A 76 7.91 0.88 4.77
N ASN A 77 8.50 -0.33 4.75
CA ASN A 77 9.63 -0.65 5.63
C ASN A 77 10.98 -0.24 5.00
N GLY A 78 12.07 -0.40 5.76
CA GLY A 78 13.42 -0.04 5.28
C GLY A 78 13.93 -0.85 4.08
N ALA A 79 13.31 -2.01 3.79
CA ALA A 79 13.60 -2.81 2.61
C ALA A 79 12.77 -2.37 1.38
N GLY A 80 11.90 -1.38 1.53
CA GLY A 80 11.02 -0.90 0.46
C GLY A 80 9.75 -1.72 0.28
N GLU A 81 9.48 -2.70 1.15
CA GLU A 81 8.26 -3.52 1.09
C GLU A 81 7.08 -2.73 1.65
N PHE A 82 5.91 -2.83 0.99
CA PHE A 82 4.65 -2.28 1.48
C PHE A 82 4.02 -3.27 2.47
N VAL A 83 4.13 -2.94 3.75
CA VAL A 83 3.64 -3.73 4.87
C VAL A 83 2.13 -3.49 5.05
N VAL A 84 1.34 -4.53 4.80
CA VAL A 84 -0.13 -4.54 4.92
C VAL A 84 -0.53 -4.97 6.32
N ARG A 85 -1.26 -4.11 7.04
CA ARG A 85 -1.62 -4.32 8.46
C ARG A 85 -3.11 -4.57 8.70
N SER A 86 -3.93 -4.37 7.67
CA SER A 86 -5.36 -4.61 7.69
C SER A 86 -5.83 -4.99 6.28
N LYS A 87 -7.04 -5.53 6.16
CA LYS A 87 -7.61 -5.90 4.86
C LYS A 87 -7.67 -4.69 3.93
N ILE A 88 -7.18 -4.87 2.71
CA ILE A 88 -7.18 -3.89 1.61
C ILE A 88 -7.53 -4.58 0.28
N ARG A 89 -7.71 -3.78 -0.76
CA ARG A 89 -7.64 -4.21 -2.16
C ARG A 89 -6.29 -3.83 -2.76
N PHE A 90 -5.69 -4.68 -3.58
CA PHE A 90 -4.49 -4.32 -4.34
C PHE A 90 -4.81 -3.17 -5.32
N PRO A 91 -3.94 -2.15 -5.43
CA PRO A 91 -4.03 -1.18 -6.51
C PRO A 91 -3.99 -1.87 -7.87
N ALA A 92 -4.96 -1.59 -8.72
CA ALA A 92 -4.96 -2.12 -10.08
C ALA A 92 -3.78 -1.54 -10.88
N GLY A 93 -3.23 -2.28 -11.84
CA GLY A 93 -2.19 -1.73 -12.73
C GLY A 93 -0.74 -1.84 -12.23
N LEU A 94 -0.48 -2.58 -11.14
CA LEU A 94 0.88 -2.84 -10.65
C LEU A 94 1.61 -3.91 -11.47
N TYR A 95 1.80 -3.64 -12.77
CA TYR A 95 2.47 -4.51 -13.74
C TYR A 95 3.83 -3.93 -14.16
N GLY A 96 4.74 -4.80 -14.60
CA GLY A 96 6.04 -4.40 -15.17
C GLY A 96 6.84 -3.50 -14.21
N ALA A 97 7.29 -2.34 -14.71
CA ALA A 97 8.07 -1.39 -13.92
C ALA A 97 7.30 -0.75 -12.73
N HIS A 98 6.00 -1.00 -12.60
CA HIS A 98 5.17 -0.54 -11.49
C HIS A 98 4.96 -1.60 -10.41
N SER A 99 5.47 -2.83 -10.59
CA SER A 99 5.34 -3.89 -9.59
C SER A 99 6.10 -3.54 -8.31
N VAL A 100 5.53 -3.91 -7.16
CA VAL A 100 6.15 -3.70 -5.84
C VAL A 100 6.19 -5.00 -5.04
N THR A 101 6.73 -4.95 -3.83
CA THR A 101 6.65 -6.07 -2.89
C THR A 101 5.68 -5.73 -1.76
N PHE A 102 4.67 -6.55 -1.56
CA PHE A 102 3.78 -6.50 -0.41
C PHE A 102 4.22 -7.52 0.65
N LEU A 103 4.26 -7.07 1.90
CA LEU A 103 4.39 -7.93 3.07
C LEU A 103 3.07 -7.91 3.84
N VAL A 104 2.30 -8.98 3.74
CA VAL A 104 1.02 -9.15 4.43
C VAL A 104 1.28 -9.70 5.82
N MET A 105 1.08 -8.85 6.84
CA MET A 105 1.27 -9.21 8.24
C MET A 105 0.20 -10.21 8.69
N LYS A 106 0.55 -11.03 9.68
CA LYS A 106 -0.40 -11.97 10.28
C LYS A 106 -1.70 -11.29 10.74
N GLY A 107 -2.84 -11.87 10.38
CA GLY A 107 -4.16 -11.34 10.76
C GLY A 107 -4.65 -10.13 9.97
N ALA A 108 -3.86 -9.59 9.03
CA ALA A 108 -4.33 -8.53 8.13
C ALA A 108 -5.37 -9.02 7.11
N GLY A 109 -5.36 -10.34 6.81
CA GLY A 109 -6.13 -10.93 5.72
C GLY A 109 -5.49 -10.67 4.36
N TYR A 110 -5.49 -11.67 3.49
CA TYR A 110 -4.94 -11.53 2.14
C TYR A 110 -5.70 -10.44 1.36
N PRO A 111 -5.04 -9.48 0.70
CA PRO A 111 -5.73 -8.42 -0.03
C PRO A 111 -6.63 -8.91 -1.17
N ASP A 112 -7.74 -8.23 -1.41
CA ASP A 112 -8.61 -8.53 -2.55
C ASP A 112 -8.03 -8.00 -3.86
N GLY A 113 -8.50 -8.56 -4.99
CA GLY A 113 -8.06 -8.15 -6.32
C GLY A 113 -6.77 -8.82 -6.77
N ASN A 114 -6.21 -8.31 -7.88
CA ASN A 114 -5.03 -8.89 -8.51
C ASN A 114 -3.78 -8.06 -8.13
N PRO A 115 -2.71 -8.65 -7.58
CA PRO A 115 -1.46 -7.94 -7.26
C PRO A 115 -0.66 -7.49 -8.50
N GLY A 116 -1.09 -7.90 -9.70
CA GLY A 116 -0.38 -7.66 -10.95
C GLY A 116 0.88 -8.50 -11.03
N HIS A 117 2.02 -7.86 -11.34
CA HIS A 117 3.33 -8.50 -11.27
C HIS A 117 4.02 -8.26 -9.92
N SER A 118 3.31 -7.69 -8.94
CA SER A 118 3.86 -7.48 -7.60
C SER A 118 4.16 -8.79 -6.90
N CYS A 119 5.23 -8.79 -6.13
CA CYS A 119 5.54 -9.86 -5.19
C CYS A 119 4.64 -9.74 -3.96
N VAL A 120 4.09 -10.85 -3.48
CA VAL A 120 3.33 -10.90 -2.22
C VAL A 120 3.97 -11.93 -1.31
N ILE A 121 4.28 -11.49 -0.09
CA ILE A 121 4.84 -12.31 0.99
C ILE A 121 3.79 -12.32 2.10
N VAL A 122 3.34 -13.50 2.53
CA VAL A 122 2.33 -13.65 3.59
C VAL A 122 3.01 -14.21 4.83
N GLU A 123 3.07 -13.41 5.88
CA GLU A 123 3.74 -13.79 7.14
C GLU A 123 3.03 -14.97 7.84
N GLU A 124 1.70 -15.04 7.74
CA GLU A 124 0.90 -16.05 8.42
C GLU A 124 1.19 -17.47 7.94
N THR A 125 1.36 -17.66 6.64
CA THR A 125 1.62 -18.96 6.01
C THR A 125 3.09 -19.18 5.69
N GLY A 126 3.90 -18.11 5.69
CA GLY A 126 5.27 -18.12 5.17
C GLY A 126 5.33 -18.19 3.64
N GLU A 127 4.19 -18.06 2.96
CA GLU A 127 4.12 -18.11 1.50
C GLU A 127 4.76 -16.89 0.85
N ARG A 128 5.42 -17.13 -0.28
CA ARG A 128 6.13 -16.11 -1.06
C ARG A 128 5.83 -16.32 -2.53
N GLY A 129 5.42 -15.26 -3.21
CA GLY A 129 5.23 -15.26 -4.66
C GLY A 129 6.49 -15.71 -5.41
N THR A 130 6.31 -16.45 -6.50
CA THR A 130 7.43 -16.96 -7.33
C THR A 130 8.23 -15.86 -8.03
N ASN A 131 7.62 -14.69 -8.21
CA ASN A 131 8.20 -13.48 -8.78
C ASN A 131 8.94 -12.61 -7.74
N CYS A 132 9.06 -13.05 -6.50
CA CYS A 132 9.70 -12.27 -5.45
C CYS A 132 11.23 -12.24 -5.60
N PRO A 133 11.88 -11.05 -5.53
CA PRO A 133 13.33 -10.94 -5.62
C PRO A 133 14.03 -11.73 -4.51
N SER A 134 15.23 -12.26 -4.73
CA SER A 134 16.03 -12.89 -3.67
C SER A 134 16.41 -11.86 -2.58
N ARG A 135 16.35 -12.28 -1.30
CA ARG A 135 16.79 -11.45 -0.17
C ARG A 135 18.29 -11.56 0.04
#